data_AF-A0AB73TCR5-F1
#
_entry.id   AF-A0AB73TCR5-F1
#
_cell.length_a   1.000
_cell.length_b   1.000
_cell.length_c   1.000
_cell.angle_alpha   90.00
_cell.angle_beta   90.00
_cell.angle_gamma   90.00
#
_symmetry.space_group_name_H-M   'P 1'
#
loop_
_entity.id
_entity.type
_entity.pdbx_description
1 polymer ?
#
loop_
_entity_poly.entity_id
_entity_poly.type
_entity_poly.pdbx_seq_one_letter_code
_entity_poly.pdbx_strand_id
1 'polypeptide(L)'
;MKWPDRTERPVYLRLSYDAGALLEDFALIDAPNPLFFGLTPEQTVDGRLEPAVREADAMFVESDALEHLIDRRGKDLTAEMLSNALAQGGRGSFVGHQAARLSEELAAGFAGTAELSIHGVTTALSAIDRSLATPQAYRLERVLQAVWEGSNGRLDLFPGTVDTSGKLNAEALEYLVAYMNTDDGGFWRRVGRAVTIADLEQLDFEKHRRNVERLISANLDVLTARAACVFPDPLGLERAERESDFQWGLRDGHLSFAAAKWFAVVAESKKELEQLAPRQSNRVSVGSFVVRSAKSDLIEVTLHSGDETFKLRHDEGQIDTERLVGVAQQFVTPSKVTQALASSPSGRISVDLDAMTGTGVTKSIIRLADLIRATAPLLLDEPDLDGEALSEALEYDVSEDEGQPTLFNVD
;
A
#
# COMPACT_ATOMS: atom_id res chain seq x y z
N MET A 1 16.23 -23.70 -10.77
CA MET A 1 15.48 -22.43 -10.94
C MET A 1 16.22 -21.33 -10.21
N LYS A 2 16.21 -20.10 -10.73
CA LYS A 2 16.84 -18.93 -10.10
C LYS A 2 15.83 -17.78 -10.07
N TRP A 3 15.72 -17.09 -8.93
CA TRP A 3 14.85 -15.92 -8.75
C TRP A 3 15.67 -14.62 -8.68
N PRO A 4 15.04 -13.45 -8.92
CA PRO A 4 15.71 -12.14 -8.85
C PRO A 4 16.33 -11.82 -7.49
N ASP A 5 15.78 -12.38 -6.41
CA ASP A 5 16.26 -12.26 -5.03
C ASP A 5 17.50 -13.15 -4.74
N ARG A 6 18.08 -13.76 -5.79
CA ARG A 6 19.22 -14.70 -5.73
C ARG A 6 18.90 -16.03 -5.04
N THR A 7 17.62 -16.33 -4.79
CA THR A 7 17.21 -17.68 -4.40
C THR A 7 17.48 -18.63 -5.57
N GLU A 8 18.25 -19.69 -5.32
CA GLU A 8 18.51 -20.75 -6.28
C GLU A 8 17.98 -22.07 -5.73
N ARG A 9 17.28 -22.82 -6.59
CA ARG A 9 16.69 -24.10 -6.22
C ARG A 9 17.00 -25.17 -7.27
N PRO A 10 17.71 -26.25 -6.90
CA PRO A 10 17.94 -27.35 -7.83
C PRO A 10 16.64 -28.13 -8.06
N VAL A 11 16.42 -28.55 -9.30
CA VAL A 11 15.22 -29.29 -9.72
C VAL A 11 15.65 -30.62 -10.32
N TYR A 12 15.17 -31.71 -9.74
CA TYR A 12 15.44 -33.08 -10.15
C TYR A 12 14.18 -33.69 -10.74
N LEU A 13 14.23 -34.08 -12.01
CA LEU A 13 13.11 -34.71 -12.69
C LEU A 13 13.18 -36.23 -12.49
N ARG A 14 12.07 -36.85 -12.06
CA ARG A 14 12.01 -38.28 -11.77
C ARG A 14 10.94 -38.97 -12.60
N LEU A 15 11.36 -40.04 -13.27
CA LEU A 15 10.52 -40.91 -14.09
C LEU A 15 10.00 -42.14 -13.31
N SER A 16 10.62 -42.44 -12.16
CA SER A 16 10.27 -43.57 -11.29
C SER A 16 10.06 -43.07 -9.88
N TYR A 17 9.06 -43.63 -9.20
CA TYR A 17 8.74 -43.38 -7.80
C TYR A 17 9.13 -44.55 -6.89
N ASP A 18 10.11 -45.35 -7.31
CA ASP A 18 10.65 -46.36 -6.41
C ASP A 18 11.14 -45.70 -5.12
N ALA A 19 10.46 -46.01 -4.01
CA ALA A 19 10.69 -45.34 -2.75
C ALA A 19 12.12 -45.58 -2.24
N GLY A 20 12.72 -46.75 -2.54
CA GLY A 20 14.11 -47.04 -2.19
C GLY A 20 15.07 -46.10 -2.90
N ALA A 21 14.94 -45.97 -4.22
CA ALA A 21 15.74 -45.06 -5.02
C ALA A 21 15.58 -43.59 -4.58
N LEU A 22 14.35 -43.13 -4.33
CA LEU A 22 14.10 -41.76 -3.87
C LEU A 22 14.73 -41.49 -2.50
N LEU A 23 14.69 -42.45 -1.56
CA LEU A 23 15.34 -42.32 -0.26
C LEU A 23 16.87 -42.20 -0.39
N GLU A 24 17.48 -43.00 -1.26
CA GLU A 24 18.91 -42.89 -1.56
C GLU A 24 19.24 -41.54 -2.20
N ASP A 25 18.39 -41.06 -3.10
CA ASP A 25 18.57 -39.75 -3.74
C ASP A 25 18.52 -38.60 -2.73
N PHE A 26 17.56 -38.60 -1.81
CA PHE A 26 17.46 -37.58 -0.74
C PHE A 26 18.72 -37.60 0.14
N ALA A 27 19.27 -38.77 0.43
CA ALA A 27 20.49 -38.90 1.24
C ALA A 27 21.77 -38.45 0.52
N LEU A 28 21.78 -38.44 -0.82
CA LEU A 28 22.96 -38.10 -1.64
C LEU A 28 23.03 -36.63 -2.05
N ILE A 29 21.92 -35.90 -2.00
CA ILE A 29 21.86 -34.52 -2.47
C ILE A 29 22.30 -33.55 -1.37
N ASP A 30 23.51 -33.02 -1.52
CA ASP A 30 24.06 -31.93 -0.71
C ASP A 30 23.76 -30.57 -1.36
N ALA A 31 22.47 -30.22 -1.39
CA ALA A 31 22.03 -28.93 -1.89
C ALA A 31 20.86 -28.39 -1.04
N PRO A 32 20.78 -27.08 -0.80
CA PRO A 32 19.71 -26.50 0.00
C PRO A 32 18.36 -26.55 -0.74
N ASN A 33 17.30 -26.92 -0.02
CA ASN A 33 15.90 -26.89 -0.46
C ASN A 33 15.61 -27.57 -1.82
N PRO A 34 16.06 -28.80 -2.11
CA PRO A 34 15.91 -29.39 -3.44
C PRO A 34 14.43 -29.65 -3.80
N LEU A 35 14.10 -29.53 -5.10
CA LEU A 35 12.78 -29.88 -5.65
C LEU A 35 12.88 -31.16 -6.48
N PHE A 36 12.10 -32.16 -6.14
CA PHE A 36 11.95 -33.40 -6.89
C PHE A 36 10.59 -33.39 -7.58
N PHE A 37 10.60 -33.39 -8.91
CA PHE A 37 9.41 -33.33 -9.74
C PHE A 37 9.14 -34.70 -10.37
N GLY A 38 8.03 -35.29 -9.99
CA GLY A 38 7.52 -36.54 -10.52
C GLY A 38 6.85 -36.36 -11.89
N LEU A 39 7.28 -37.11 -12.89
CA LEU A 39 6.79 -37.02 -14.28
C LEU A 39 5.71 -38.05 -14.63
N THR A 40 5.45 -39.04 -13.77
CA THR A 40 4.46 -40.09 -14.03
C THR A 40 3.29 -39.95 -13.05
N PRO A 41 2.03 -40.07 -13.45
CA PRO A 41 0.93 -40.10 -12.48
C PRO A 41 0.94 -41.48 -11.79
N GLU A 42 1.15 -41.55 -10.47
CA GLU A 42 1.03 -42.80 -9.70
C GLU A 42 0.03 -42.65 -8.53
N GLN A 43 -0.59 -43.76 -8.13
CA GLN A 43 -1.80 -43.76 -7.30
C GLN A 43 -1.57 -43.72 -5.78
N THR A 44 -0.33 -43.75 -5.27
CA THR A 44 -0.06 -43.59 -3.83
C THR A 44 1.43 -43.45 -3.55
N VAL A 45 1.83 -42.32 -2.97
CA VAL A 45 3.20 -42.16 -2.43
C VAL A 45 3.37 -42.98 -1.16
N ASP A 46 4.46 -43.72 -1.09
CA ASP A 46 4.86 -44.46 0.10
C ASP A 46 5.06 -43.49 1.26
N GLY A 47 4.31 -43.69 2.36
CA GLY A 47 4.40 -42.85 3.56
C GLY A 47 5.80 -42.81 4.21
N ARG A 48 6.70 -43.72 3.83
CA ARG A 48 8.12 -43.70 4.22
C ARG A 48 8.92 -42.55 3.60
N LEU A 49 8.43 -41.93 2.53
CA LEU A 49 9.12 -40.82 1.86
C LEU A 49 8.98 -39.51 2.64
N GLU A 50 7.85 -39.29 3.32
CA GLU A 50 7.58 -38.03 4.02
C GLU A 50 8.62 -37.68 5.10
N PRO A 51 9.06 -38.60 5.99
CA PRO A 51 10.12 -38.31 6.95
C PRO A 51 11.44 -37.93 6.28
N ALA A 52 11.83 -38.63 5.23
CA ALA A 52 13.10 -38.41 4.55
C ALA A 52 13.11 -37.10 3.75
N VAL A 53 12.00 -36.78 3.08
CA VAL A 53 11.80 -35.50 2.40
C VAL A 53 11.93 -34.34 3.38
N ARG A 54 11.35 -34.48 4.58
CA ARG A 54 11.46 -33.45 5.63
C ARG A 54 12.85 -33.35 6.22
N GLU A 55 13.52 -34.47 6.48
CA GLU A 55 14.89 -34.48 7.01
C GLU A 55 15.89 -33.82 6.05
N ALA A 56 15.66 -33.97 4.74
CA ALA A 56 16.46 -33.33 3.70
C ALA A 56 16.04 -31.88 3.38
N ASP A 57 15.05 -31.31 4.09
CA ASP A 57 14.38 -30.04 3.75
C ASP A 57 14.01 -29.96 2.24
N ALA A 58 13.63 -31.10 1.66
CA ALA A 58 13.31 -31.25 0.25
C ALA A 58 11.81 -31.06 0.01
N MET A 59 11.43 -30.80 -1.24
CA MET A 59 10.05 -30.92 -1.71
C MET A 59 9.97 -32.01 -2.75
N PHE A 60 9.00 -32.88 -2.59
CA PHE A 60 8.59 -33.82 -3.62
C PHE A 60 7.21 -33.42 -4.13
N VAL A 61 7.04 -33.29 -5.44
CA VAL A 61 5.77 -32.90 -6.05
C VAL A 61 5.50 -33.70 -7.31
N GLU A 62 4.26 -34.14 -7.46
CA GLU A 62 3.78 -34.81 -8.67
C GLU A 62 3.16 -33.82 -9.66
N SER A 63 3.10 -34.22 -10.94
CA SER A 63 2.48 -33.41 -11.99
C SER A 63 1.02 -33.05 -11.68
N ASP A 64 0.22 -34.00 -11.18
CA ASP A 64 -1.20 -33.79 -10.84
C ASP A 64 -1.39 -32.79 -9.69
N ALA A 65 -0.56 -32.89 -8.65
CA ALA A 65 -0.60 -31.94 -7.54
C ALA A 65 -0.29 -30.50 -7.99
N LEU A 66 0.62 -30.33 -8.95
CA LEU A 66 0.91 -29.03 -9.55
C LEU A 66 -0.24 -28.54 -10.45
N GLU A 67 -0.85 -29.41 -11.25
CA GLU A 67 -2.02 -29.09 -12.07
C GLU A 67 -3.18 -28.57 -11.20
N HIS A 68 -3.49 -29.26 -10.10
CA HIS A 68 -4.48 -28.80 -9.12
C HIS A 68 -4.17 -27.43 -8.51
N LEU A 69 -2.90 -27.12 -8.28
CA LEU A 69 -2.50 -25.81 -7.75
C LEU A 69 -2.61 -24.72 -8.83
N ILE A 70 -2.27 -25.02 -10.09
CA ILE A 70 -2.39 -24.11 -11.23
C ILE A 70 -3.87 -23.78 -11.50
N ASP A 71 -4.74 -24.78 -11.51
CA ASP A 71 -6.18 -24.63 -11.72
C ASP A 71 -6.86 -23.70 -10.70
N ARG A 72 -6.21 -23.50 -9.55
CA ARG A 72 -6.70 -22.65 -8.46
C ARG A 72 -6.18 -21.22 -8.50
N ARG A 73 -5.11 -20.90 -9.23
CA ARG A 73 -4.54 -19.54 -9.27
C ARG A 73 -5.54 -18.45 -9.68
N GLY A 74 -6.53 -18.80 -10.50
CA GLY A 74 -7.61 -17.88 -10.90
C GLY A 74 -8.86 -17.90 -10.02
N LYS A 75 -8.94 -18.77 -9.01
CA LYS A 75 -10.14 -19.00 -8.18
C LYS A 75 -9.92 -18.67 -6.70
N ASP A 76 -8.71 -18.94 -6.21
CA ASP A 76 -8.34 -18.78 -4.81
C ASP A 76 -7.46 -17.55 -4.63
N LEU A 77 -7.80 -16.72 -3.64
CA LEU A 77 -7.13 -15.46 -3.29
C LEU A 77 -5.62 -15.64 -3.06
N THR A 78 -5.25 -16.76 -2.43
CA THR A 78 -3.90 -17.04 -1.93
C THR A 78 -3.14 -18.09 -2.74
N ALA A 79 -3.75 -18.66 -3.79
CA ALA A 79 -3.13 -19.78 -4.52
C ALA A 79 -1.88 -19.38 -5.30
N GLU A 80 -1.84 -18.17 -5.86
CA GLU A 80 -0.66 -17.64 -6.54
C GLU A 80 0.48 -17.38 -5.56
N MET A 81 0.15 -16.76 -4.43
CA MET A 81 1.07 -16.55 -3.31
C MET A 81 1.65 -17.90 -2.82
N LEU A 82 0.80 -18.88 -2.51
CA LEU A 82 1.25 -20.20 -2.10
C LEU A 82 2.11 -20.90 -3.18
N SER A 83 1.70 -20.82 -4.46
CA SER A 83 2.48 -21.38 -5.57
C SER A 83 3.89 -20.83 -5.62
N ASN A 84 4.02 -19.52 -5.40
CA ASN A 84 5.31 -18.84 -5.40
C ASN A 84 6.16 -19.25 -4.18
N ALA A 85 5.57 -19.26 -2.98
CA ALA A 85 6.23 -19.72 -1.76
C ALA A 85 6.73 -21.16 -1.90
N LEU A 86 5.88 -22.07 -2.41
CA LEU A 86 6.24 -23.46 -2.64
C LEU A 86 7.34 -23.60 -3.68
N ALA A 87 7.36 -22.79 -4.73
CA ALA A 87 8.41 -22.84 -5.74
C ALA A 87 9.77 -22.39 -5.17
N GLN A 88 9.79 -21.31 -4.37
CA GLN A 88 11.02 -20.76 -3.80
C GLN A 88 11.57 -21.58 -2.63
N GLY A 89 10.70 -22.17 -1.80
CA GLY A 89 11.10 -22.83 -0.56
C GLY A 89 10.08 -23.81 -0.01
N GLY A 90 9.32 -24.50 -0.86
CA GLY A 90 8.46 -25.59 -0.40
C GLY A 90 9.25 -26.74 0.20
N ARG A 91 8.66 -27.45 1.16
CA ARG A 91 9.16 -28.69 1.76
C ARG A 91 8.03 -29.70 1.98
N GLY A 92 8.37 -30.98 2.07
CA GLY A 92 7.41 -32.08 2.21
C GLY A 92 6.90 -32.64 0.88
N SER A 93 6.00 -33.61 0.95
CA SER A 93 5.40 -34.27 -0.21
C SER A 93 4.08 -33.62 -0.63
N PHE A 94 3.90 -33.41 -1.94
CA PHE A 94 2.69 -32.88 -2.56
C PHE A 94 2.20 -33.81 -3.66
N VAL A 95 1.19 -34.60 -3.30
CA VAL A 95 0.64 -35.72 -4.07
C VAL A 95 -0.88 -35.56 -4.16
N GLY A 96 -1.43 -35.77 -5.35
CA GLY A 96 -2.85 -35.54 -5.64
C GLY A 96 -3.33 -34.19 -5.07
N HIS A 97 -4.36 -34.23 -4.22
CA HIS A 97 -4.98 -33.01 -3.68
C HIS A 97 -4.23 -32.33 -2.52
N GLN A 98 -3.04 -32.77 -2.12
CA GLN A 98 -2.34 -32.17 -0.96
C GLN A 98 -2.01 -30.68 -1.17
N ALA A 99 -1.56 -30.28 -2.37
CA ALA A 99 -1.30 -28.87 -2.68
C ALA A 99 -2.59 -28.03 -2.66
N ALA A 100 -3.69 -28.60 -3.16
CA ALA A 100 -5.00 -27.96 -3.11
C ALA A 100 -5.52 -27.79 -1.68
N ARG A 101 -5.36 -28.80 -0.81
CA ARG A 101 -5.72 -28.71 0.61
C ARG A 101 -4.89 -27.65 1.33
N LEU A 102 -3.59 -27.56 1.06
CA LEU A 102 -2.76 -26.50 1.64
C LEU A 102 -3.24 -25.11 1.21
N SER A 103 -3.67 -24.94 -0.05
CA SER A 103 -4.28 -23.69 -0.53
C SER A 103 -5.56 -23.36 0.23
N GLU A 104 -6.42 -24.36 0.46
CA GLU A 104 -7.66 -24.20 1.24
C GLU A 104 -7.38 -23.85 2.71
N GLU A 105 -6.43 -24.53 3.35
CA GLU A 105 -6.01 -24.25 4.73
C GLU A 105 -5.46 -22.83 4.85
N LEU A 106 -4.68 -22.37 3.87
CA LEU A 106 -4.15 -21.01 3.84
C LEU A 106 -5.28 -19.98 3.65
N ALA A 107 -6.17 -20.18 2.67
CA ALA A 107 -7.30 -19.30 2.42
C ALA A 107 -8.23 -19.21 3.65
N ALA A 108 -8.50 -20.34 4.30
CA ALA A 108 -9.24 -20.40 5.55
C ALA A 108 -8.51 -19.69 6.71
N GLY A 109 -7.18 -19.73 6.73
CA GLY A 109 -6.36 -18.95 7.65
C GLY A 109 -6.56 -17.45 7.50
N PHE A 110 -6.51 -16.95 6.25
CA PHE A 110 -6.78 -15.53 5.95
C PHE A 110 -8.22 -15.13 6.32
N ALA A 111 -9.22 -15.94 5.98
CA ALA A 111 -10.59 -15.70 6.45
C ALA A 111 -10.66 -15.70 7.99
N GLY A 112 -9.97 -16.63 8.63
CA GLY A 112 -9.86 -16.71 10.09
C GLY A 112 -9.21 -15.47 10.71
N THR A 113 -8.21 -14.85 10.07
CA THR A 113 -7.64 -13.58 10.54
C THR A 113 -8.64 -12.43 10.45
N ALA A 114 -9.52 -12.41 9.45
CA ALA A 114 -10.59 -11.42 9.34
C ALA A 114 -11.63 -11.58 10.45
N GLU A 115 -11.90 -12.82 10.86
CA GLU A 115 -12.87 -13.17 11.91
C GLU A 115 -12.26 -13.29 13.32
N LEU A 116 -10.96 -13.03 13.47
CA LEU A 116 -10.19 -13.24 14.70
C LEU A 116 -10.30 -14.68 15.27
N SER A 117 -10.42 -15.67 14.37
CA SER A 117 -10.51 -17.09 14.69
C SER A 117 -9.15 -17.71 14.98
N ILE A 118 -8.82 -17.88 16.26
CA ILE A 118 -7.56 -18.51 16.71
C ILE A 118 -7.38 -19.90 16.07
N HIS A 119 -8.43 -20.72 16.01
CA HIS A 119 -8.33 -22.08 15.47
C HIS A 119 -8.02 -22.09 13.97
N GLY A 120 -8.68 -21.24 13.19
CA GLY A 120 -8.44 -21.13 11.75
C GLY A 120 -7.00 -20.69 11.45
N VAL A 121 -6.53 -19.66 12.16
CA VAL A 121 -5.16 -19.14 12.00
C VAL A 121 -4.12 -20.18 12.44
N THR A 122 -4.32 -20.85 13.57
CA THR A 122 -3.41 -21.92 14.05
C THR A 122 -3.26 -23.05 13.03
N THR A 123 -4.37 -23.44 12.40
CA THR A 123 -4.38 -24.50 11.38
C THR A 123 -3.56 -24.09 10.17
N ALA A 124 -3.75 -22.86 9.68
CA ALA A 124 -2.99 -22.32 8.56
C ALA A 124 -1.49 -22.17 8.87
N LEU A 125 -1.13 -21.65 10.06
CA LEU A 125 0.26 -21.52 10.49
C LEU A 125 0.96 -22.88 10.60
N SER A 126 0.26 -23.88 11.14
CA SER A 126 0.78 -25.25 11.20
C SER A 126 0.98 -25.84 9.80
N ALA A 127 0.14 -25.49 8.83
CA ALA A 127 0.28 -25.91 7.45
C ALA A 127 1.47 -25.23 6.77
N ILE A 128 1.59 -23.91 6.94
CA ILE A 128 2.72 -23.09 6.48
C ILE A 128 4.05 -23.67 6.99
N ASP A 129 4.17 -23.88 8.31
CA ASP A 129 5.39 -24.40 8.92
C ASP A 129 5.72 -25.77 8.33
N ARG A 130 4.78 -26.72 8.30
CA ARG A 130 5.06 -28.06 7.74
C ARG A 130 5.47 -28.06 6.27
N SER A 131 5.03 -27.08 5.49
CA SER A 131 5.11 -27.11 4.03
C SER A 131 6.09 -26.11 3.42
N LEU A 132 6.64 -25.19 4.21
CA LEU A 132 7.57 -24.16 3.73
C LEU A 132 8.83 -24.09 4.60
N ALA A 133 9.97 -23.84 3.95
CA ALA A 133 11.22 -23.49 4.59
C ALA A 133 11.10 -22.15 5.32
N THR A 134 11.93 -21.95 6.35
CA THR A 134 11.84 -20.83 7.30
C THR A 134 11.66 -19.45 6.64
N PRO A 135 12.39 -19.05 5.58
CA PRO A 135 12.22 -17.72 5.00
C PRO A 135 10.82 -17.49 4.41
N GLN A 136 10.27 -18.49 3.72
CA GLN A 136 8.95 -18.39 3.08
C GLN A 136 7.82 -18.54 4.11
N ALA A 137 8.00 -19.42 5.09
CA ALA A 137 7.08 -19.57 6.21
C ALA A 137 6.94 -18.25 6.99
N TYR A 138 8.07 -17.63 7.31
CA TYR A 138 8.12 -16.33 7.99
C TYR A 138 7.38 -15.24 7.21
N ARG A 139 7.63 -15.12 5.89
CA ARG A 139 6.95 -14.11 5.05
C ARG A 139 5.42 -14.25 5.09
N LEU A 140 4.90 -15.47 4.93
CA LEU A 140 3.45 -15.72 4.99
C LEU A 140 2.87 -15.51 6.38
N GLU A 141 3.59 -15.91 7.43
CA GLU A 141 3.18 -15.69 8.81
C GLU A 141 3.10 -14.19 9.14
N ARG A 142 4.07 -13.39 8.67
CA ARG A 142 4.03 -11.92 8.81
C ARG A 142 2.82 -11.30 8.13
N VAL A 143 2.47 -11.79 6.94
CA VAL A 143 1.25 -11.35 6.24
C VAL A 143 0.00 -11.69 7.06
N LEU A 144 -0.12 -12.92 7.58
CA LEU A 144 -1.25 -13.31 8.43
C LEU A 144 -1.32 -12.48 9.71
N GLN A 145 -0.17 -12.21 10.36
CA GLN A 145 -0.12 -11.35 11.53
C GLN A 145 -0.59 -9.91 11.20
N ALA A 146 -0.17 -9.35 10.06
CA ALA A 146 -0.62 -8.02 9.65
C ALA A 146 -2.13 -7.95 9.39
N VAL A 147 -2.72 -8.99 8.77
CA VAL A 147 -4.18 -9.05 8.61
C VAL A 147 -4.86 -9.18 9.97
N TRP A 148 -4.32 -9.98 10.90
CA TRP A 148 -4.83 -10.11 12.26
C TRP A 148 -4.83 -8.77 13.02
N GLU A 149 -3.70 -8.06 13.02
CA GLU A 149 -3.59 -6.72 13.62
C GLU A 149 -4.56 -5.73 12.96
N GLY A 150 -4.64 -5.76 11.63
CA GLY A 150 -5.56 -4.93 10.85
C GLY A 150 -7.04 -5.20 11.12
N SER A 151 -7.39 -6.42 11.55
CA SER A 151 -8.71 -6.80 12.06
C SER A 151 -8.96 -6.37 13.51
N ASN A 152 -8.12 -5.51 14.09
CA ASN A 152 -8.10 -5.16 15.52
C ASN A 152 -7.82 -6.36 16.44
N GLY A 153 -7.18 -7.40 15.92
CA GLY A 153 -6.73 -8.55 16.69
C GLY A 153 -5.59 -8.17 17.62
N ARG A 154 -5.67 -8.59 18.89
CA ARG A 154 -4.58 -8.36 19.83
C ARG A 154 -3.40 -9.27 19.52
N LEU A 155 -2.19 -8.70 19.48
CA LEU A 155 -0.97 -9.44 19.19
C LEU A 155 -0.66 -10.56 20.18
N ASP A 156 -1.00 -10.40 21.45
CA ASP A 156 -0.79 -11.41 22.48
C ASP A 156 -1.71 -12.64 22.34
N LEU A 157 -2.73 -12.55 21.48
CA LEU A 157 -3.63 -13.65 21.13
C LEU A 157 -3.33 -14.25 19.76
N PHE A 158 -2.35 -13.71 19.02
CA PHE A 158 -1.95 -14.27 17.74
C PHE A 158 -1.31 -15.65 17.96
N PRO A 159 -1.79 -16.72 17.29
CA PRO A 159 -1.34 -18.09 17.56
C PRO A 159 0.01 -18.48 16.95
N GLY A 160 0.71 -17.53 16.32
CA GLY A 160 2.02 -17.74 15.70
C GLY A 160 3.18 -17.09 16.46
N THR A 161 4.33 -17.08 15.80
CA THR A 161 5.51 -16.32 16.22
C THR A 161 5.18 -14.84 16.11
N VAL A 162 4.99 -14.19 17.25
CA VAL A 162 4.75 -12.75 17.30
C VAL A 162 6.06 -12.03 17.00
N ASP A 163 6.11 -11.34 15.87
CA ASP A 163 7.16 -10.39 15.61
C ASP A 163 6.69 -8.98 16.02
N THR A 164 7.35 -8.47 17.06
CA THR A 164 7.12 -7.16 17.69
C THR A 164 7.99 -6.05 17.11
N SER A 165 8.81 -6.32 16.08
CA SER A 165 9.59 -5.27 15.42
C SER A 165 8.72 -4.19 14.76
N GLY A 166 7.39 -4.42 14.74
CA GLY A 166 6.39 -3.53 14.17
C GLY A 166 6.25 -3.74 12.67
N LYS A 167 5.04 -3.48 12.16
CA LYS A 167 4.61 -3.34 10.75
C LYS A 167 4.96 -4.50 9.81
N LEU A 168 4.17 -4.65 8.75
CA LEU A 168 4.52 -5.52 7.63
C LEU A 168 5.82 -4.97 7.02
N ASN A 169 6.91 -5.74 7.05
CA ASN A 169 8.18 -5.27 6.50
C ASN A 169 8.07 -5.13 4.96
N ALA A 170 8.95 -4.33 4.36
CA ALA A 170 8.88 -4.03 2.93
C ALA A 170 8.89 -5.28 2.04
N GLU A 171 9.65 -6.32 2.41
CA GLU A 171 9.67 -7.59 1.66
C GLU A 171 8.32 -8.32 1.69
N ALA A 172 7.66 -8.38 2.85
CA ALA A 172 6.36 -9.03 2.98
C ALA A 172 5.26 -8.21 2.31
N LEU A 173 5.35 -6.87 2.33
CA LEU A 173 4.44 -5.99 1.61
C LEU A 173 4.58 -6.14 0.10
N GLU A 174 5.82 -6.12 -0.42
CA GLU A 174 6.13 -6.37 -1.83
C GLU A 174 5.61 -7.73 -2.28
N TYR A 175 5.86 -8.77 -1.48
CA TYR A 175 5.37 -10.12 -1.76
C TYR A 175 3.84 -10.19 -1.81
N LEU A 176 3.15 -9.51 -0.88
CA LEU A 176 1.70 -9.44 -0.83
C LEU A 176 1.12 -8.71 -2.05
N VAL A 177 1.64 -7.53 -2.42
CA VAL A 177 1.14 -6.82 -3.60
C VAL A 177 1.48 -7.56 -4.90
N ALA A 178 2.55 -8.35 -4.91
CA ALA A 178 2.96 -9.12 -6.07
C ALA A 178 2.07 -10.33 -6.38
N TYR A 179 1.57 -11.02 -5.34
CA TYR A 179 0.96 -12.34 -5.51
C TYR A 179 -0.45 -12.49 -4.91
N MET A 180 -0.96 -11.48 -4.22
CA MET A 180 -2.34 -11.51 -3.72
C MET A 180 -3.32 -11.26 -4.86
N ASN A 181 -4.25 -12.18 -5.06
CA ASN A 181 -5.28 -12.07 -6.11
C ASN A 181 -6.64 -11.78 -5.47
N THR A 182 -6.84 -10.53 -5.02
CA THR A 182 -8.10 -10.10 -4.39
C THR A 182 -8.52 -8.68 -4.76
N ASP A 183 -9.82 -8.52 -4.96
CA ASP A 183 -10.48 -7.24 -5.19
C ASP A 183 -11.19 -6.74 -3.91
N ASP A 184 -11.09 -7.49 -2.79
CA ASP A 184 -11.72 -7.16 -1.52
C ASP A 184 -11.06 -5.93 -0.87
N GLY A 185 -11.75 -4.78 -0.93
CA GLY A 185 -11.31 -3.55 -0.29
C GLY A 185 -11.17 -3.67 1.24
N GLY A 186 -11.96 -4.54 1.89
CA GLY A 186 -11.85 -4.79 3.32
C GLY A 186 -10.55 -5.49 3.68
N PHE A 187 -10.10 -6.43 2.86
CA PHE A 187 -8.77 -7.05 2.99
C PHE A 187 -7.65 -6.00 2.89
N TRP A 188 -7.66 -5.19 1.82
CA TRP A 188 -6.65 -4.16 1.60
C TRP A 188 -6.63 -3.11 2.71
N ARG A 189 -7.80 -2.74 3.24
CA ARG A 189 -7.94 -1.84 4.39
C ARG A 189 -7.30 -2.40 5.66
N ARG A 190 -7.49 -3.70 5.95
CA ARG A 190 -6.87 -4.33 7.13
C ARG A 190 -5.34 -4.37 7.01
N VAL A 191 -4.82 -4.86 5.88
CA VAL A 191 -3.38 -4.96 5.64
C VAL A 191 -2.70 -3.59 5.69
N GLY A 192 -3.34 -2.58 5.09
CA GLY A 192 -2.77 -1.24 4.97
C GLY A 192 -2.86 -0.37 6.23
N ARG A 193 -3.55 -0.80 7.30
CA ARG A 193 -3.71 0.02 8.53
C ARG A 193 -2.40 0.51 9.12
N ALA A 194 -1.33 -0.29 9.00
CA ALA A 194 -0.03 0.04 9.57
C ALA A 194 0.98 0.57 8.53
N VAL A 195 0.61 0.61 7.25
CA VAL A 195 1.48 1.01 6.13
C VAL A 195 1.72 2.52 6.16
N THR A 196 2.96 2.92 5.90
CA THR A 196 3.38 4.32 5.75
C THR A 196 3.68 4.68 4.30
N ILE A 197 3.88 5.97 4.03
CA ILE A 197 4.33 6.41 2.71
C ILE A 197 5.72 5.84 2.40
N ALA A 198 6.63 5.81 3.39
CA ALA A 198 7.95 5.22 3.22
C ALA A 198 7.93 3.71 2.90
N ASP A 199 6.90 2.98 3.37
CA ASP A 199 6.71 1.57 3.00
C ASP A 199 6.21 1.44 1.55
N LEU A 200 5.30 2.33 1.12
CA LEU A 200 4.79 2.36 -0.25
C LEU A 200 5.89 2.74 -1.26
N GLU A 201 6.77 3.67 -0.91
CA GLU A 201 7.90 4.11 -1.75
C GLU A 201 8.91 3.00 -2.07
N GLN A 202 8.88 1.88 -1.33
CA GLN A 202 9.73 0.71 -1.57
C GLN A 202 9.12 -0.31 -2.55
N LEU A 203 7.86 -0.13 -2.96
CA LEU A 203 7.14 -1.07 -3.82
C LEU A 203 7.42 -0.83 -5.30
N ASP A 204 7.38 -1.91 -6.10
CA ASP A 204 7.46 -1.83 -7.56
C ASP A 204 6.08 -1.48 -8.17
N PHE A 205 5.80 -0.18 -8.27
CA PHE A 205 4.55 0.33 -8.87
C PHE A 205 4.37 -0.07 -10.33
N GLU A 206 5.44 -0.22 -11.09
CA GLU A 206 5.34 -0.57 -12.51
C GLU A 206 4.86 -2.00 -12.70
N LYS A 207 5.34 -2.90 -11.85
CA LYS A 207 4.97 -4.32 -11.92
C LYS A 207 3.69 -4.65 -11.17
N HIS A 208 3.38 -3.92 -10.09
CA HIS A 208 2.32 -4.28 -9.14
C HIS A 208 1.22 -3.21 -8.98
N ARG A 209 1.14 -2.27 -9.93
CA ARG A 209 0.22 -1.11 -9.96
C ARG A 209 -1.16 -1.37 -9.39
N ARG A 210 -1.90 -2.33 -9.94
CA ARG A 210 -3.30 -2.62 -9.55
C ARG A 210 -3.47 -2.90 -8.06
N ASN A 211 -2.60 -3.71 -7.47
CA ASN A 211 -2.68 -4.07 -6.06
C ASN A 211 -2.16 -2.94 -5.16
N VAL A 212 -1.15 -2.20 -5.59
CA VAL A 212 -0.66 -1.02 -4.87
C VAL A 212 -1.72 0.09 -4.83
N GLU A 213 -2.40 0.35 -5.95
CA GLU A 213 -3.51 1.31 -5.99
C GLU A 213 -4.67 0.91 -5.08
N ARG A 214 -5.03 -0.38 -5.05
CA ARG A 214 -6.04 -0.89 -4.12
C ARG A 214 -5.63 -0.69 -2.67
N LEU A 215 -4.39 -0.99 -2.35
CA LEU A 215 -3.84 -0.79 -1.01
C LEU A 215 -3.94 0.68 -0.60
N ILE A 216 -3.54 1.62 -1.47
CA ILE A 216 -3.58 3.05 -1.17
C ILE A 216 -5.03 3.52 -1.05
N SER A 217 -5.87 3.25 -2.04
CA SER A 217 -7.27 3.69 -2.06
C SER A 217 -8.07 3.14 -0.87
N ALA A 218 -7.81 1.91 -0.44
CA ALA A 218 -8.48 1.32 0.73
C ALA A 218 -8.05 1.93 2.08
N ASN A 219 -6.97 2.73 2.11
CA ASN A 219 -6.34 3.24 3.34
C ASN A 219 -6.16 4.77 3.35
N LEU A 220 -6.84 5.50 2.48
CA LEU A 220 -6.77 6.96 2.45
C LEU A 220 -7.24 7.63 3.76
N ASP A 221 -8.01 6.92 4.58
CA ASP A 221 -8.46 7.35 5.91
C ASP A 221 -7.37 7.30 6.99
N VAL A 222 -6.30 6.52 6.78
CA VAL A 222 -5.20 6.33 7.76
C VAL A 222 -3.82 6.66 7.22
N LEU A 223 -3.63 6.69 5.90
CA LEU A 223 -2.37 7.11 5.30
C LEU A 223 -2.15 8.60 5.58
N THR A 224 -0.97 8.95 6.05
CA THR A 224 -0.64 10.32 6.46
C THR A 224 0.55 10.83 5.68
N ALA A 225 0.51 12.12 5.36
CA ALA A 225 1.57 12.83 4.67
C ALA A 225 1.76 14.19 5.35
N ARG A 226 2.97 14.73 5.26
CA ARG A 226 3.25 16.05 5.85
C ARG A 226 3.24 17.16 4.81
N ALA A 227 3.75 16.88 3.62
CA ALA A 227 3.89 17.85 2.57
C ALA A 227 3.51 17.24 1.21
N ALA A 228 2.96 18.09 0.34
CA ALA A 228 2.65 17.78 -1.03
C ALA A 228 3.17 18.92 -1.92
N CYS A 229 3.75 18.59 -3.06
CA CYS A 229 4.20 19.54 -4.07
C CYS A 229 3.45 19.26 -5.37
N VAL A 230 2.83 20.29 -5.95
CA VAL A 230 1.96 20.16 -7.13
C VAL A 230 2.66 20.70 -8.37
N PHE A 231 2.62 19.93 -9.45
CA PHE A 231 3.26 20.23 -10.71
C PHE A 231 2.23 20.26 -11.83
N PRO A 232 2.07 21.40 -12.54
CA PRO A 232 1.27 21.44 -13.76
C PRO A 232 1.94 20.65 -14.90
N ASP A 233 1.16 19.85 -15.61
CA ASP A 233 1.50 19.20 -16.88
C ASP A 233 0.43 19.54 -17.95
N PRO A 234 0.37 20.80 -18.43
CA PRO A 234 -0.70 21.25 -19.32
C PRO A 234 -0.72 20.52 -20.67
N LEU A 235 0.40 19.90 -21.06
CA LEU A 235 0.53 19.13 -22.29
C LEU A 235 0.12 17.67 -22.11
N GLY A 236 -0.10 17.22 -20.87
CA GLY A 236 -0.49 15.85 -20.55
C GLY A 236 0.48 14.83 -21.15
N LEU A 237 1.77 15.16 -21.18
CA LEU A 237 2.80 14.32 -21.82
C LEU A 237 2.82 12.92 -21.20
N GLU A 238 2.37 12.82 -19.95
CA GLU A 238 2.32 11.59 -19.16
C GLU A 238 0.94 10.93 -19.18
N ARG A 239 0.01 11.40 -20.03
CA ARG A 239 -1.31 10.75 -20.22
C ARG A 239 -1.22 9.47 -21.03
N ALA A 240 -0.23 9.35 -21.93
CA ALA A 240 -0.16 8.24 -22.87
C ALA A 240 -0.01 6.86 -22.21
N GLU A 241 0.39 6.80 -20.94
CA GLU A 241 0.70 5.57 -20.21
C GLU A 241 -0.31 5.23 -19.09
N ARG A 242 -1.43 5.98 -18.99
CA ARG A 242 -2.39 5.85 -17.89
C ARG A 242 -3.61 5.01 -18.24
N GLU A 243 -4.03 4.20 -17.28
CA GLU A 243 -5.23 3.36 -17.37
C GLU A 243 -6.49 4.07 -16.83
N SER A 244 -6.31 5.12 -16.03
CA SER A 244 -7.36 5.88 -15.33
C SER A 244 -7.08 7.40 -15.35
N ASP A 245 -8.10 8.19 -15.00
CA ASP A 245 -7.97 9.66 -14.91
C ASP A 245 -7.05 10.10 -13.77
N PHE A 246 -7.02 9.31 -12.68
CA PHE A 246 -6.12 9.47 -11.55
C PHE A 246 -5.34 8.19 -11.29
N GLN A 247 -4.06 8.34 -10.99
CA GLN A 247 -3.16 7.21 -10.86
C GLN A 247 -2.11 7.45 -9.77
N TRP A 248 -1.82 6.42 -8.96
CA TRP A 248 -0.71 6.43 -8.03
C TRP A 248 0.57 5.90 -8.69
N GLY A 249 1.72 6.45 -8.33
CA GLY A 249 3.01 6.05 -8.89
C GLY A 249 4.19 6.57 -8.07
N LEU A 250 5.42 6.32 -8.54
CA LEU A 250 6.63 6.88 -7.96
C LEU A 250 7.28 7.91 -8.88
N ARG A 251 7.80 8.99 -8.31
CA ARG A 251 8.58 10.03 -8.99
C ARG A 251 9.77 10.41 -8.14
N ASP A 252 10.97 10.29 -8.70
CA ASP A 252 12.23 10.55 -7.98
C ASP A 252 12.32 9.83 -6.62
N GLY A 253 11.72 8.63 -6.53
CA GLY A 253 11.66 7.83 -5.29
C GLY A 253 10.54 8.19 -4.33
N HIS A 254 9.68 9.14 -4.68
CA HIS A 254 8.58 9.60 -3.83
C HIS A 254 7.21 9.18 -4.34
N LEU A 255 6.28 8.97 -3.42
CA LEU A 255 4.89 8.70 -3.76
C LEU A 255 4.29 9.89 -4.53
N SER A 256 3.62 9.59 -5.63
CA SER A 256 2.99 10.58 -6.50
C SER A 256 1.56 10.21 -6.86
N PHE A 257 0.74 11.24 -7.03
CA PHE A 257 -0.65 11.17 -7.47
C PHE A 257 -0.77 11.97 -8.77
N ALA A 258 -0.96 11.28 -9.88
CA ALA A 258 -1.02 11.88 -11.21
C ALA A 258 -2.46 12.00 -11.70
N ALA A 259 -2.74 13.10 -12.41
CA ALA A 259 -4.00 13.42 -13.05
C ALA A 259 -3.77 13.83 -14.51
N ALA A 260 -4.84 14.11 -15.26
CA ALA A 260 -4.79 14.45 -16.70
C ALA A 260 -3.73 15.50 -17.07
N LYS A 261 -3.61 16.56 -16.28
CA LYS A 261 -2.76 17.72 -16.59
C LYS A 261 -1.93 18.22 -15.42
N TRP A 262 -1.74 17.38 -14.40
CA TRP A 262 -0.93 17.72 -13.24
C TRP A 262 -0.58 16.46 -12.47
N PHE A 263 0.39 16.57 -11.58
CA PHE A 263 0.64 15.55 -10.58
C PHE A 263 1.05 16.21 -9.25
N ALA A 264 0.81 15.50 -8.15
CA ALA A 264 1.35 15.83 -6.85
C ALA A 264 2.41 14.81 -6.46
N VAL A 265 3.49 15.27 -5.84
CA VAL A 265 4.46 14.44 -5.13
C VAL A 265 4.28 14.68 -3.64
N VAL A 266 4.19 13.63 -2.84
CA VAL A 266 3.96 13.71 -1.39
C VAL A 266 5.15 13.18 -0.62
N ALA A 267 5.31 13.65 0.62
CA ALA A 267 6.40 13.23 1.50
C ALA A 267 6.04 13.35 2.98
N GLU A 268 6.82 12.69 3.83
CA GLU A 268 6.72 12.77 5.29
C GLU A 268 7.34 14.06 5.85
N SER A 269 8.11 14.81 5.05
CA SER A 269 8.60 16.12 5.42
C SER A 269 8.62 17.11 4.25
N LYS A 270 8.44 18.41 4.56
CA LYS A 270 8.58 19.48 3.56
C LYS A 270 9.99 19.51 2.95
N LYS A 271 11.01 19.19 3.76
CA LYS A 271 12.43 19.28 3.38
C LYS A 271 12.78 18.33 2.23
N GLU A 272 12.15 17.16 2.17
CA GLU A 272 12.31 16.22 1.06
C GLU A 272 11.84 16.82 -0.27
N LEU A 273 10.76 17.62 -0.24
CA LEU A 273 10.18 18.22 -1.44
C LEU A 273 10.85 19.54 -1.86
N GLU A 274 11.68 20.16 -1.02
CA GLU A 274 12.32 21.46 -1.31
C GLU A 274 13.17 21.42 -2.59
N GLN A 275 13.77 20.27 -2.90
CA GLN A 275 14.60 20.10 -4.11
C GLN A 275 13.77 19.91 -5.37
N LEU A 276 12.54 19.40 -5.22
CA LEU A 276 11.60 19.15 -6.30
C LEU A 276 10.75 20.38 -6.63
N ALA A 277 10.55 21.27 -5.65
CA ALA A 277 9.67 22.42 -5.76
C ALA A 277 9.91 23.24 -7.06
N PRO A 278 8.85 23.55 -7.84
CA PRO A 278 8.94 24.38 -9.02
C PRO A 278 9.65 25.70 -8.72
N ARG A 279 10.58 26.10 -9.58
CA ARG A 279 11.34 27.36 -9.44
C ARG A 279 10.56 28.60 -9.92
N GLN A 280 9.31 28.44 -10.34
CA GLN A 280 8.49 29.50 -10.88
C GLN A 280 7.35 29.81 -9.91
N SER A 281 7.27 31.06 -9.45
CA SER A 281 6.21 31.46 -8.51
C SER A 281 4.84 31.40 -9.19
N ASN A 282 3.85 30.79 -8.54
CA ASN A 282 2.46 30.74 -9.01
C ASN A 282 1.58 31.77 -8.27
N ARG A 283 2.13 32.96 -8.00
CA ARG A 283 1.37 34.07 -7.41
C ARG A 283 0.24 34.48 -8.33
N VAL A 284 -0.99 34.37 -7.84
CA VAL A 284 -2.19 34.75 -8.60
C VAL A 284 -2.83 36.02 -8.07
N SER A 285 -3.63 36.65 -8.92
CA SER A 285 -4.51 37.74 -8.49
C SER A 285 -5.53 37.23 -7.46
N VAL A 286 -6.03 38.14 -6.61
CA VAL A 286 -7.08 37.80 -5.64
C VAL A 286 -8.34 37.27 -6.33
N GLY A 287 -8.72 37.82 -7.48
CA GLY A 287 -9.88 37.34 -8.24
C GLY A 287 -9.73 35.90 -8.71
N SER A 288 -8.56 35.54 -9.26
CA SER A 288 -8.25 34.16 -9.65
C SER A 288 -8.23 33.22 -8.45
N PHE A 289 -7.64 33.66 -7.33
CA PHE A 289 -7.59 32.85 -6.11
C PHE A 289 -8.98 32.56 -5.53
N VAL A 290 -9.90 33.52 -5.56
CA VAL A 290 -11.27 33.33 -5.07
C VAL A 290 -12.00 32.23 -5.85
N VAL A 291 -11.78 32.15 -7.17
CA VAL A 291 -12.32 31.06 -7.99
C VAL A 291 -11.74 29.71 -7.56
N ARG A 292 -10.41 29.64 -7.42
CA ARG A 292 -9.69 28.44 -6.95
C ARG A 292 -10.14 27.95 -5.58
N SER A 293 -10.44 28.88 -4.68
CA SER A 293 -10.79 28.58 -3.29
C SER A 293 -12.29 28.34 -3.05
N ALA A 294 -13.13 28.30 -4.08
CA ALA A 294 -14.58 28.26 -3.94
C ALA A 294 -15.09 27.09 -3.08
N LYS A 295 -14.39 25.95 -3.09
CA LYS A 295 -14.70 24.74 -2.29
C LYS A 295 -13.76 24.55 -1.09
N SER A 296 -12.98 25.57 -0.70
CA SER A 296 -11.97 25.48 0.36
C SER A 296 -12.32 26.32 1.58
N ASP A 297 -12.20 25.72 2.77
CA ASP A 297 -12.40 26.41 4.04
C ASP A 297 -11.15 27.24 4.42
N LEU A 298 -11.03 28.44 3.86
CA LEU A 298 -9.92 29.35 4.12
C LEU A 298 -9.97 29.98 5.53
N ILE A 299 -8.86 29.94 6.25
CA ILE A 299 -8.68 30.51 7.60
C ILE A 299 -7.81 31.77 7.57
N GLU A 300 -6.73 31.74 6.78
CA GLU A 300 -5.78 32.85 6.62
C GLU A 300 -5.36 32.95 5.15
N VAL A 301 -5.24 34.17 4.62
CA VAL A 301 -4.70 34.45 3.28
C VAL A 301 -3.65 35.54 3.40
N THR A 302 -2.48 35.29 2.82
CA THR A 302 -1.38 36.24 2.75
C THR A 302 -1.30 36.87 1.36
N LEU A 303 -1.49 38.19 1.33
CA LEU A 303 -1.43 39.06 0.18
C LEU A 303 -0.10 39.78 0.13
N HIS A 304 0.45 39.95 -1.07
CA HIS A 304 1.57 40.85 -1.34
C HIS A 304 1.10 41.96 -2.30
N SER A 305 1.36 43.22 -1.93
CA SER A 305 1.09 44.39 -2.75
C SER A 305 2.32 45.29 -2.77
N GLY A 306 3.06 45.30 -3.89
CA GLY A 306 4.38 45.94 -3.94
C GLY A 306 5.34 45.28 -2.95
N ASP A 307 5.89 46.09 -2.04
CA ASP A 307 6.81 45.64 -0.97
C ASP A 307 6.09 45.31 0.36
N GLU A 308 4.76 45.46 0.40
CA GLU A 308 3.96 45.23 1.60
C GLU A 308 3.33 43.84 1.61
N THR A 309 3.38 43.18 2.77
CA THR A 309 2.73 41.88 3.02
C THR A 309 1.57 42.06 4.00
N PHE A 310 0.39 41.62 3.61
CA PHE A 310 -0.82 41.68 4.43
C PHE A 310 -1.36 40.28 4.70
N LYS A 311 -1.77 40.04 5.94
CA LYS A 311 -2.41 38.79 6.36
C LYS A 311 -3.85 39.07 6.73
N LEU A 312 -4.78 38.51 5.97
CA LEU A 312 -6.18 38.48 6.35
C LEU A 312 -6.45 37.15 7.04
N ARG A 313 -6.92 37.21 8.29
CA ARG A 313 -7.24 36.03 9.09
C ARG A 313 -8.62 36.20 9.71
N HIS A 314 -9.34 35.09 9.78
CA HIS A 314 -10.58 35.00 10.55
C HIS A 314 -10.35 34.08 11.76
N ASP A 315 -10.65 34.57 12.96
CA ASP A 315 -10.39 33.80 14.19
C ASP A 315 -11.46 32.73 14.47
N GLU A 316 -12.70 32.94 14.01
CA GLU A 316 -13.83 32.03 14.20
C GLU A 316 -14.55 31.77 12.87
N GLY A 317 -14.05 30.83 12.05
CA GLY A 317 -14.71 30.40 10.81
C GLY A 317 -13.95 30.72 9.53
N GLN A 318 -14.64 30.59 8.39
CA GLN A 318 -14.07 30.75 7.05
C GLN A 318 -13.94 32.23 6.66
N ILE A 319 -12.90 32.57 5.90
CA ILE A 319 -12.77 33.88 5.26
C ILE A 319 -13.86 34.05 4.22
N ASP A 320 -14.64 35.12 4.37
CA ASP A 320 -15.52 35.62 3.32
C ASP A 320 -14.70 36.12 2.12
N THR A 321 -14.84 35.45 0.98
CA THR A 321 -14.13 35.78 -0.25
C THR A 321 -14.53 37.14 -0.82
N GLU A 322 -15.74 37.63 -0.58
CA GLU A 322 -16.15 38.99 -0.99
C GLU A 322 -15.37 40.04 -0.19
N ARG A 323 -15.22 39.80 1.12
CA ARG A 323 -14.38 40.63 1.98
C ARG A 323 -12.92 40.60 1.55
N LEU A 324 -12.39 39.45 1.14
CA LEU A 324 -11.02 39.34 0.62
C LEU A 324 -10.83 40.21 -0.64
N VAL A 325 -11.79 40.18 -1.58
CA VAL A 325 -11.78 41.05 -2.77
C VAL A 325 -11.86 42.53 -2.37
N GLY A 326 -12.74 42.87 -1.43
CA GLY A 326 -12.89 44.25 -0.93
C GLY A 326 -11.59 44.79 -0.30
N VAL A 327 -10.91 43.99 0.52
CA VAL A 327 -9.60 44.36 1.10
C VAL A 327 -8.55 44.53 -0.01
N ALA A 328 -8.51 43.61 -0.98
CA ALA A 328 -7.56 43.67 -2.09
C ALA A 328 -7.69 44.93 -2.96
N GLN A 329 -8.92 45.45 -3.11
CA GLN A 329 -9.22 46.67 -3.86
C GLN A 329 -8.81 47.96 -3.14
N GLN A 330 -8.54 47.92 -1.83
CA GLN A 330 -8.09 49.09 -1.07
C GLN A 330 -6.62 49.43 -1.31
N PHE A 331 -5.84 48.49 -1.84
CA PHE A 331 -4.42 48.70 -2.12
C PHE A 331 -4.19 49.45 -3.42
N VAL A 332 -3.20 50.34 -3.43
CA VAL A 332 -2.83 51.14 -4.61
C VAL A 332 -2.24 50.24 -5.70
N THR A 333 -1.47 49.22 -5.32
CA THR A 333 -0.90 48.22 -6.22
C THR A 333 -1.75 46.95 -6.27
N PRO A 334 -1.82 46.27 -7.44
CA PRO A 334 -2.51 45.00 -7.56
C PRO A 334 -1.94 43.96 -6.60
N SER A 335 -2.79 43.45 -5.72
CA SER A 335 -2.40 42.44 -4.73
C SER A 335 -2.37 41.04 -5.34
N LYS A 336 -1.37 40.26 -4.95
CA LYS A 336 -1.26 38.83 -5.29
C LYS A 336 -1.30 37.96 -4.05
N VAL A 337 -1.95 36.81 -4.16
CA VAL A 337 -1.94 35.79 -3.11
C VAL A 337 -0.63 35.01 -3.20
N THR A 338 0.01 34.81 -2.06
CA THR A 338 1.29 34.08 -1.94
C THR A 338 1.19 32.86 -1.05
N GLN A 339 0.33 32.92 -0.04
CA GLN A 339 0.10 31.80 0.88
C GLN A 339 -1.35 31.81 1.33
N ALA A 340 -1.90 30.63 1.57
CA ALA A 340 -3.20 30.41 2.16
C ALA A 340 -3.13 29.34 3.24
N LEU A 341 -3.98 29.45 4.25
CA LEU A 341 -4.20 28.43 5.28
C LEU A 341 -5.61 27.90 5.10
N ALA A 342 -5.74 26.63 4.75
CA ALA A 342 -7.02 25.95 4.60
C ALA A 342 -7.28 24.99 5.77
N SER A 343 -8.54 24.84 6.13
CA SER A 343 -9.02 23.77 7.00
C SER A 343 -9.31 22.52 6.19
N SER A 344 -9.04 21.35 6.76
CA SER A 344 -9.39 20.03 6.23
C SER A 344 -9.87 19.14 7.38
N PRO A 345 -10.52 18.00 7.09
CA PRO A 345 -11.00 17.07 8.13
C PRO A 345 -9.90 16.61 9.11
N SER A 346 -8.68 16.37 8.63
CA SER A 346 -7.54 15.96 9.47
C SER A 346 -6.71 17.11 10.08
N GLY A 347 -6.98 18.36 9.69
CA GLY A 347 -6.32 19.52 10.31
C GLY A 347 -6.10 20.69 9.36
N ARG A 348 -5.15 21.57 9.71
CA ARG A 348 -4.86 22.79 8.94
C ARG A 348 -3.69 22.58 7.98
N ILE A 349 -3.84 23.06 6.75
CA ILE A 349 -2.86 22.91 5.69
C ILE A 349 -2.47 24.31 5.19
N SER A 350 -1.19 24.62 5.29
CA SER A 350 -0.60 25.84 4.73
C SER A 350 -0.21 25.56 3.28
N VAL A 351 -0.83 26.26 2.34
CA VAL A 351 -0.53 26.22 0.92
C VAL A 351 0.29 27.44 0.52
N ASP A 352 1.48 27.19 0.03
CA ASP A 352 2.44 28.17 -0.49
C ASP A 352 2.39 28.16 -2.01
N LEU A 353 1.89 29.25 -2.59
CA LEU A 353 1.73 29.40 -4.03
C LEU A 353 3.07 29.71 -4.73
N ASP A 354 4.08 30.19 -4.00
CA ASP A 354 5.40 30.43 -4.59
C ASP A 354 6.13 29.11 -4.78
N ALA A 355 6.08 28.24 -3.77
CA ALA A 355 6.73 26.94 -3.79
C ALA A 355 5.87 25.84 -4.43
N MET A 356 4.60 26.11 -4.75
CA MET A 356 3.61 25.10 -5.18
C MET A 356 3.47 23.94 -4.19
N THR A 357 3.53 24.25 -2.89
CA THR A 357 3.51 23.24 -1.83
C THR A 357 2.34 23.42 -0.88
N GLY A 358 1.77 22.31 -0.42
CA GLY A 358 0.91 22.23 0.75
C GLY A 358 1.68 21.57 1.89
N THR A 359 1.52 22.07 3.11
CA THR A 359 2.17 21.49 4.29
C THR A 359 1.23 21.52 5.48
N GLY A 360 1.09 20.40 6.18
CA GLY A 360 0.38 20.35 7.46
C GLY A 360 0.95 21.35 8.45
N VAL A 361 0.10 22.06 9.20
CA VAL A 361 0.53 23.05 10.18
C VAL A 361 0.58 22.41 11.57
N THR A 362 1.51 22.84 12.42
CA THR A 362 1.69 22.34 13.81
C THR A 362 1.96 20.83 13.89
N LYS A 363 1.58 20.16 14.99
CA LYS A 363 1.75 18.70 15.17
C LYS A 363 0.57 17.89 14.63
N SER A 364 -0.33 18.50 13.84
CA SER A 364 -1.46 17.80 13.24
C SER A 364 -0.98 16.67 12.33
N ILE A 365 -1.63 15.52 12.48
CA ILE A 365 -1.47 14.35 11.62
C ILE A 365 -2.44 14.55 10.45
N ILE A 366 -1.90 14.86 9.28
CA ILE A 366 -2.72 15.16 8.09
C ILE A 366 -2.83 13.90 7.24
N ARG A 367 -4.06 13.53 6.87
CA ARG A 367 -4.31 12.42 5.95
C ARG A 367 -3.84 12.76 4.55
N LEU A 368 -3.30 11.78 3.84
CA LEU A 368 -2.79 11.92 2.48
C LEU A 368 -3.85 12.50 1.53
N ALA A 369 -5.07 11.97 1.58
CA ALA A 369 -6.19 12.45 0.78
C ALA A 369 -6.52 13.92 1.08
N ASP A 370 -6.65 14.29 2.35
CA ASP A 370 -6.96 15.66 2.76
C ASP A 370 -5.87 16.65 2.33
N LEU A 371 -4.60 16.22 2.41
CA LEU A 371 -3.46 17.03 1.98
C LEU A 371 -3.58 17.40 0.51
N ILE A 372 -3.81 16.43 -0.37
CA ILE A 372 -3.91 16.65 -1.81
C ILE A 372 -5.19 17.45 -2.12
N ARG A 373 -6.33 17.09 -1.52
CA ARG A 373 -7.64 17.75 -1.73
C ARG A 373 -7.64 19.22 -1.33
N ALA A 374 -6.91 19.60 -0.28
CA ALA A 374 -6.80 21.00 0.12
C ALA A 374 -5.73 21.77 -0.69
N THR A 375 -4.70 21.08 -1.17
CA THR A 375 -3.54 21.72 -1.82
C THR A 375 -3.78 21.97 -3.30
N ALA A 376 -4.20 20.95 -4.06
CA ALA A 376 -4.31 21.04 -5.52
C ALA A 376 -5.28 22.13 -6.01
N PRO A 377 -6.51 22.27 -5.46
CA PRO A 377 -7.44 23.32 -5.89
C PRO A 377 -6.93 24.74 -5.71
N LEU A 378 -6.14 25.00 -4.67
CA LEU A 378 -5.59 26.34 -4.41
C LEU A 378 -4.42 26.69 -5.35
N LEU A 379 -3.76 25.68 -5.93
CA LEU A 379 -2.58 25.84 -6.78
C LEU A 379 -2.88 25.75 -8.28
N LEU A 380 -3.96 25.09 -8.69
CA LEU A 380 -4.28 24.86 -10.11
C LEU A 380 -5.49 25.68 -10.55
N ASP A 381 -5.58 25.99 -11.84
CA ASP A 381 -6.75 26.63 -12.43
C ASP A 381 -7.81 25.59 -12.85
N GLU A 382 -9.10 25.97 -12.85
CA GLU A 382 -10.22 25.07 -13.21
C GLU A 382 -10.09 24.29 -14.54
N PRO A 383 -9.58 24.83 -15.67
CA PRO A 383 -9.44 24.01 -16.88
C PRO A 383 -8.41 22.87 -16.72
N ASP A 384 -7.58 22.93 -15.68
CA ASP A 384 -6.54 21.95 -15.40
C ASP A 384 -6.90 21.03 -14.21
N LEU A 385 -7.99 21.32 -13.49
CA LEU A 385 -8.43 20.56 -12.34
C LEU A 385 -9.94 20.27 -12.37
N ASP A 386 -10.28 18.99 -12.44
CA ASP A 386 -11.63 18.52 -12.12
C ASP A 386 -11.74 18.26 -10.61
N GLY A 387 -12.28 19.24 -9.87
CA GLY A 387 -12.38 19.17 -8.41
C GLY A 387 -13.39 18.14 -7.90
N GLU A 388 -14.39 17.76 -8.70
CA GLU A 388 -15.37 16.73 -8.34
C GLU A 388 -14.76 15.34 -8.52
N ALA A 389 -14.16 15.09 -9.67
CA ALA A 389 -13.45 13.83 -9.92
C ALA A 389 -12.27 13.64 -8.93
N LEU A 390 -11.56 14.71 -8.56
CA LEU A 390 -10.53 14.65 -7.51
C LEU A 390 -11.11 14.26 -6.14
N SER A 391 -12.29 14.81 -5.81
CA SER A 391 -12.93 14.53 -4.52
C SER A 391 -13.41 13.08 -4.44
N GLU A 392 -13.94 12.54 -5.54
CA GLU A 392 -14.34 11.13 -5.68
C GLU A 392 -13.12 10.19 -5.61
N ALA A 393 -12.05 10.51 -6.36
CA ALA A 393 -10.84 9.67 -6.38
C ALA A 393 -10.10 9.60 -5.04
N LEU A 394 -10.27 10.62 -4.19
CA LEU A 394 -9.67 10.72 -2.86
C LEU A 394 -10.73 10.63 -1.74
N GLU A 395 -11.89 10.05 -2.05
CA GLU A 395 -12.94 9.79 -1.06
C GLU A 395 -12.52 8.66 -0.12
N TYR A 396 -12.91 8.79 1.14
CA TYR A 396 -12.69 7.76 2.14
C TYR A 396 -13.79 7.82 3.21
N ASP A 397 -14.20 6.65 3.71
CA ASP A 397 -15.11 6.55 4.83
C ASP A 397 -14.35 6.74 6.14
N VAL A 398 -14.78 7.71 6.95
CA VAL A 398 -14.32 7.84 8.34
C VAL A 398 -14.97 6.71 9.14
N SER A 399 -14.20 5.70 9.53
CA SER A 399 -14.73 4.63 10.39
C SER A 399 -15.09 5.18 11.77
N GLU A 400 -16.33 4.97 12.22
CA GLU A 400 -16.87 5.46 13.51
C GLU A 400 -16.08 4.97 14.76
N ASP A 401 -15.19 3.99 14.62
CA ASP A 401 -14.38 3.44 15.72
C ASP A 401 -13.30 4.39 16.28
N GLU A 402 -13.01 5.52 15.62
CA GLU A 402 -12.11 6.56 16.16
C GLU A 402 -12.85 7.58 17.07
N GLY A 403 -14.15 7.43 17.25
CA GLY A 403 -15.01 8.29 18.06
C GLY A 403 -15.05 7.97 19.55
N GLN A 404 -13.92 7.75 20.23
CA GLN A 404 -13.88 7.94 21.68
C GLN A 404 -13.23 9.27 22.04
N PRO A 405 -14.00 10.26 22.54
CA PRO A 405 -13.42 11.46 23.11
C PRO A 405 -12.57 11.02 24.30
N THR A 406 -11.37 11.59 24.39
CA THR A 406 -10.49 11.50 25.55
C THR A 406 -11.26 11.88 26.81
N LEU A 407 -11.77 10.87 27.52
CA LEU A 407 -12.38 10.97 28.85
C LEU A 407 -11.27 11.19 29.89
N PHE A 408 -10.54 12.30 29.78
CA PHE A 408 -9.77 12.88 30.89
C PHE A 408 -9.76 14.40 30.74
N ASN A 409 -10.91 15.00 31.03
CA ASN A 409 -11.01 16.31 31.63
C ASN A 409 -11.81 16.14 32.92
N VAL A 410 -11.11 16.01 34.04
CA VAL A 410 -11.65 16.33 35.37
C VAL A 410 -10.50 16.95 36.17
N ASP A 411 -10.65 18.26 36.37
CA ASP A 411 -10.06 19.21 37.33
C ASP A 411 -8.53 19.30 37.52
#